data_AF-A0A3S1XL01-F1
#
_entry.id   AF-A0A3S1XL01-F1
#
_cell.length_a   1.000
_cell.length_b   1.000
_cell.length_c   1.000
_cell.angle_alpha   90.00
_cell.angle_beta   90.00
_cell.angle_gamma   90.00
#
_symmetry.space_group_name_H-M   'P 1'
#
loop_
_entity.id
_entity.type
_entity.pdbx_description
1 polymer ?
#
loop_
_entity_poly.entity_id
_entity_poly.type
_entity_poly.pdbx_seq_one_letter_code
_entity_poly.pdbx_strand_id
1 'polypeptide(L)' 'TEIGAFVAKEYGIDCMEVTDEVFESAASIVFDQAENRMHTIKALLVATIGN' A
#
# COMPACT_ATOMS: atom_id res chain seq x y z
N THR A 1 10.49 -9.67 -1.65
CA THR A 1 9.64 -10.30 -2.68
C THR A 1 10.53 -10.86 -3.78
N GLU A 2 10.07 -11.83 -4.58
CA GLU A 2 10.88 -12.40 -5.67
C GLU A 2 11.32 -11.33 -6.70
N ILE A 3 10.41 -10.41 -7.03
CA ILE A 3 10.69 -9.28 -7.93
C ILE A 3 11.68 -8.28 -7.29
N GLY A 4 11.50 -7.93 -6.01
CA GLY A 4 12.43 -7.03 -5.32
C GLY A 4 13.86 -7.59 -5.27
N ALA A 5 14.00 -8.91 -5.04
CA ALA A 5 15.31 -9.56 -5.06
C ALA A 5 15.96 -9.56 -6.46
N PHE A 6 15.16 -9.69 -7.53
CA PHE A 6 15.64 -9.54 -8.90
C PHE A 6 16.12 -8.12 -9.19
N VAL A 7 15.33 -7.10 -8.81
CA VAL A 7 15.67 -5.68 -9.03
C VAL A 7 16.95 -5.30 -8.29
N ALA A 8 17.10 -5.73 -7.04
CA ALA A 8 18.32 -5.50 -6.27
C ALA A 8 19.56 -6.13 -6.92
N LYS A 9 19.42 -7.33 -7.51
CA LYS A 9 20.54 -8.02 -8.19
C LYS A 9 20.93 -7.36 -9.51
N GLU A 10 19.95 -6.96 -10.31
CA GLU A 10 20.19 -6.41 -11.66
C GLU A 10 20.59 -4.93 -11.62
N TYR A 11 19.97 -4.15 -10.74
CA TYR A 11 20.13 -2.69 -10.72
C TYR A 11 20.80 -2.16 -9.46
N GLY A 12 21.04 -3.01 -8.44
CA GLY A 12 21.68 -2.59 -7.18
C GLY A 12 20.80 -1.72 -6.29
N ILE A 13 19.49 -1.68 -6.56
CA ILE A 13 18.51 -0.82 -5.86
C ILE A 13 17.69 -1.68 -4.90
N ASP A 14 17.68 -1.33 -3.61
CA ASP A 14 16.91 -2.04 -2.58
C ASP A 14 15.45 -1.56 -2.46
N CYS A 15 15.21 -0.26 -2.69
CA CYS A 15 13.92 0.41 -2.61
C CYS A 15 13.62 1.20 -3.89
N MET A 16 12.38 1.16 -4.37
CA MET A 16 12.00 1.79 -5.64
C MET A 16 11.33 3.15 -5.45
N GLU A 17 10.07 3.18 -5.02
CA GLU A 17 9.25 4.40 -4.90
C GLU A 17 9.28 5.04 -3.50
N VAL A 18 9.56 4.24 -2.48
CA VAL A 18 9.62 4.64 -1.07
C VAL A 18 10.69 3.82 -0.38
N THR A 19 11.43 4.43 0.54
CA THR A 19 12.43 3.73 1.36
C THR A 19 11.75 2.97 2.50
N ASP A 20 12.37 1.87 2.95
CA ASP A 20 11.87 1.10 4.10
C ASP A 20 11.78 1.96 5.38
N GLU A 21 12.72 2.88 5.59
CA GLU A 21 12.70 3.81 6.72
C GLU A 21 11.40 4.64 6.75
N VAL A 22 10.96 5.15 5.60
CA VAL A 22 9.72 5.94 5.52
C VAL A 22 8.51 5.03 5.61
N PHE A 23 8.54 3.87 4.95
CA PHE A 23 7.44 2.91 4.92
C PHE A 23 7.07 2.39 6.31
N GLU A 24 8.06 2.15 7.18
CA GLU A 24 7.86 1.70 8.56
C GLU A 24 7.83 2.84 9.60
N SER A 25 8.06 4.09 9.18
CA SER A 25 8.01 5.24 10.08
C SER A 25 6.61 5.52 10.62
N ALA A 26 6.54 6.27 11.72
CA ALA A 26 5.28 6.79 12.26
C ALA A 26 4.54 7.75 11.32
N ALA A 27 5.18 8.25 10.25
CA ALA A 27 4.52 9.04 9.22
C ALA A 27 3.74 8.18 8.21
N SER A 28 3.99 6.86 8.18
CA SER A 28 3.34 5.92 7.27
C SER A 28 1.96 5.53 7.76
N ILE A 29 0.93 5.90 7.00
CA ILE A 29 -0.48 5.55 7.26
C ILE A 29 -1.01 4.53 6.24
N VAL A 30 -0.13 3.82 5.55
CA VAL A 30 -0.48 2.92 4.44
C VAL A 30 -1.39 1.76 4.86
N PHE A 31 -1.27 1.30 6.11
CA PHE A 31 -2.14 0.25 6.65
C PHE A 31 -3.55 0.76 6.96
N ASP A 32 -3.69 1.94 7.58
CA ASP A 32 -4.99 2.58 7.79
C ASP A 32 -5.66 2.90 6.44
N GLN A 33 -4.88 3.35 5.46
CA GLN A 33 -5.36 3.58 4.10
C GLN A 33 -5.84 2.28 3.45
N ALA A 34 -5.13 1.16 3.66
CA ALA A 34 -5.53 -0.15 3.14
C ALA A 34 -6.83 -0.65 3.78
N GLU A 35 -6.99 -0.51 5.10
CA GLU A 35 -8.23 -0.86 5.82
C GLU A 35 -9.42 -0.04 5.31
N ASN A 36 -9.22 1.27 5.13
CA ASN A 36 -10.25 2.19 4.65
C ASN A 36 -10.78 1.84 3.24
N ARG A 37 -10.10 0.98 2.47
CA ARG A 37 -10.65 0.44 1.22
C ARG A 37 -11.97 -0.30 1.46
N MET A 38 -12.06 -1.12 2.51
CA MET A 38 -13.30 -1.87 2.78
C MET A 38 -14.43 -0.95 3.19
N HIS A 39 -14.14 0.03 4.06
CA HIS A 39 -15.13 0.99 4.56
C HIS A 39 -15.67 1.90 3.46
N THR A 40 -14.79 2.43 2.61
CA THR A 40 -15.20 3.30 1.49
C THR A 40 -15.99 2.53 0.44
N ILE A 41 -15.58 1.30 0.08
CA ILE A 41 -16.35 0.44 -0.83
C ILE A 41 -17.73 0.13 -0.22
N LYS A 42 -17.81 -0.20 1.08
CA LYS A 42 -19.09 -0.42 1.76
C LYS A 42 -19.99 0.81 1.67
N ALA A 43 -19.46 2.01 1.92
CA ALA A 43 -20.22 3.25 1.83
C ALA A 43 -20.76 3.48 0.41
N LEU A 44 -19.94 3.21 -0.61
CA LEU A 44 -20.36 3.29 -2.01
C LEU A 44 -21.48 2.29 -2.33
N LEU A 45 -21.36 1.04 -1.88
CA LEU A 45 -22.38 0.01 -2.10
C LEU A 45 -23.70 0.37 -1.43
N VAL A 46 -23.68 0.85 -0.19
CA VAL A 46 -24.87 1.32 0.51
C VAL A 46 -25.50 2.51 -0.22
N ALA A 47 -24.69 3.49 -0.63
CA ALA A 47 -25.19 4.69 -1.29
C ALA A 47 -25.79 4.43 -2.68
N THR A 48 -25.34 3.39 -3.38
CA THR A 48 -25.72 3.13 -4.78
C THR A 48 -26.71 1.98 -4.95
N ILE A 49 -26.72 1.00 -4.04
CA ILE A 49 -27.50 -0.25 -4.17
C ILE A 49 -28.27 -0.60 -2.88
N GLY A 50 -28.08 0.14 -1.78
CA GLY A 50 -28.66 -0.16 -0.46
C GLY A 50 -30.09 0.33 -0.26
N ASN A 51 -30.97 0.08 -1.24
CA ASN A 51 -32.43 0.22 -1.09
C ASN A 51 -33.06 -1.13 -0.77
#